data_AF-A0A1J5Q3W6-F1
#
_entry.id   AF-A0A1J5Q3W6-F1
#
_cell.length_a   1.000
_cell.length_b   1.000
_cell.length_c   1.000
_cell.angle_alpha   90.00
_cell.angle_beta   90.00
_cell.angle_gamma   90.00
#
_symmetry.space_group_name_H-M   'P 1'
#
loop_
_entity.id
_entity.type
_entity.pdbx_description
1 polymer ?
#
loop_
_entity_poly.entity_id
_entity_poly.type
_entity_poly.pdbx_seq_one_letter_code
_entity_poly.pdbx_strand_id
1 'polypeptide(L)'
;MFGDWLDGLRADGEKQVWIALSASRLTKDGEIRPDKLVGAWVRMLCAGACGHPVAGWLIGPDATVHLPAIEPDAAAGRLRDVLAAWRAGMQAPLPFAARTALAWVKEGDAARAYEGGFNSPFKEVDEPCLARIYPDFDVLSADGRFAHYASRLFAPLDEWARSEVELTAHTGGRDTVAEDARDE
;
A
#
# COMPACT_ATOMS: atom_id res chain seq x y z
N MET A 1 17.42 14.89 -19.00
CA MET A 1 16.55 14.05 -19.85
C MET A 1 16.03 12.90 -19.01
N PHE A 2 15.10 13.19 -18.08
CA PHE A 2 14.49 12.22 -17.14
C PHE A 2 12.96 12.22 -17.24
N GLY A 3 12.38 12.88 -18.26
CA GLY A 3 10.93 13.10 -18.34
C GLY A 3 10.10 11.88 -18.77
N ASP A 4 10.74 10.79 -19.22
CA ASP A 4 10.04 9.68 -19.90
C ASP A 4 9.68 8.49 -18.99
N TRP A 5 10.13 8.47 -17.72
CA TRP A 5 9.83 7.38 -16.79
C TRP A 5 8.70 7.72 -15.80
N LEU A 6 8.37 9.01 -15.66
CA LEU A 6 7.24 9.50 -14.89
C LEU A 6 6.00 9.68 -15.78
N ASP A 7 5.44 8.58 -16.28
CA ASP A 7 4.16 8.59 -17.02
C ASP A 7 2.94 9.12 -16.21
N GLY A 8 1.88 9.56 -16.87
CA GLY A 8 0.67 10.03 -16.20
C GLY A 8 0.83 11.37 -15.45
N LEU A 9 1.90 12.11 -15.70
CA LEU A 9 2.03 13.50 -15.28
C LEU A 9 1.08 14.38 -16.10
N ARG A 10 0.34 15.23 -15.40
CA ARG A 10 -0.50 16.28 -15.96
C ARG A 10 0.05 17.62 -15.51
N ALA A 11 0.07 18.58 -16.42
CA ALA A 11 0.56 19.93 -16.16
C ALA A 11 -0.51 20.96 -16.55
N ASP A 12 -0.65 22.01 -15.75
CA ASP A 12 -1.47 23.18 -16.09
C ASP A 12 -0.64 24.38 -16.60
N GLY A 13 0.67 24.19 -16.74
CA GLY A 13 1.64 25.22 -17.15
C GLY A 13 2.53 25.73 -16.00
N GLU A 14 2.07 25.63 -14.75
CA GLU A 14 2.85 26.05 -13.57
C GLU A 14 3.13 24.88 -12.62
N LYS A 15 2.17 23.96 -12.47
CA LYS A 15 2.27 22.82 -11.56
C LYS A 15 2.12 21.50 -12.33
N GLN A 16 2.84 20.50 -11.84
CA GLN A 16 2.71 19.12 -12.30
C GLN A 16 2.08 18.28 -11.21
N VAL A 17 1.19 17.38 -11.59
CA VAL A 17 0.60 16.37 -10.71
C VAL A 17 0.64 15.02 -11.40
N TRP A 18 0.86 13.97 -10.63
CA TRP A 18 0.68 12.60 -11.10
C TRP A 18 -0.75 12.15 -10.81
N ILE A 19 -1.43 11.53 -11.79
CA ILE A 19 -2.78 11.01 -11.60
C ILE A 19 -2.82 9.54 -12.02
N ALA A 20 -3.41 8.69 -11.19
CA ALA A 20 -3.64 7.29 -11.51
C ALA A 20 -5.00 6.79 -11.01
N LEU A 21 -5.54 5.81 -11.73
CA LEU A 21 -6.74 5.08 -11.36
C LEU A 21 -6.35 3.78 -10.63
N SER A 22 -7.04 3.47 -9.55
CA SER A 22 -6.94 2.20 -8.83
C SER A 22 -8.24 1.41 -9.02
N ALA A 23 -8.12 0.14 -9.41
CA ALA A 23 -9.27 -0.77 -9.40
C ALA A 23 -9.61 -1.29 -7.98
N SER A 24 -8.73 -1.08 -7.00
CA SER A 24 -8.94 -1.48 -5.62
C SER A 24 -9.63 -0.38 -4.82
N ARG A 25 -10.54 -0.77 -3.92
CA ARG A 25 -11.02 0.11 -2.84
C ARG A 25 -9.84 0.60 -2.02
N LEU A 26 -9.73 1.91 -1.86
CA LEU A 26 -8.65 2.59 -1.15
C LEU A 26 -8.94 2.72 0.35
N THR A 27 -10.19 2.48 0.75
CA THR A 27 -10.60 2.53 2.16
C THR A 27 -11.07 1.16 2.67
N LYS A 28 -10.97 0.99 3.99
CA LYS A 28 -11.63 -0.07 4.75
C LYS A 28 -12.10 0.54 6.06
N ASP A 29 -13.37 0.36 6.39
CA ASP A 29 -13.98 0.90 7.62
C ASP A 29 -13.78 2.42 7.78
N GLY A 30 -13.75 3.16 6.65
CA GLY A 30 -13.51 4.61 6.61
C GLY A 30 -12.03 5.02 6.69
N GLU A 31 -11.11 4.09 6.95
CA GLU A 31 -9.68 4.37 7.01
C GLU A 31 -8.97 4.05 5.69
N ILE A 32 -7.90 4.79 5.39
CA ILE A 32 -6.99 4.51 4.27
C ILE A 32 -6.41 3.09 4.42
N ARG A 33 -6.23 2.41 3.29
CA ARG A 33 -5.56 1.13 3.18
C ARG A 33 -4.12 1.28 2.67
N PRO A 34 -3.09 1.29 3.55
CA PRO A 34 -1.70 1.46 3.13
C PRO A 34 -1.23 0.34 2.20
N ASP A 35 -1.77 -0.88 2.33
CA ASP A 35 -1.48 -2.01 1.42
C ASP A 35 -1.84 -1.70 -0.04
N LYS A 36 -2.78 -0.78 -0.28
CA LYS A 36 -3.20 -0.33 -1.61
C LYS A 36 -2.43 0.88 -2.12
N LEU A 37 -1.61 1.50 -1.26
CA LEU A 37 -0.79 2.65 -1.62
C LEU A 37 0.66 2.29 -1.96
N VAL A 38 1.09 1.03 -1.78
CA VAL A 38 2.49 0.60 -2.00
C VAL A 38 3.05 1.09 -3.35
N GLY A 39 2.33 0.85 -4.45
CA GLY A 39 2.79 1.26 -5.78
C GLY A 39 2.86 2.78 -5.96
N ALA A 40 1.88 3.50 -5.40
CA ALA A 40 1.87 4.96 -5.42
C ALA A 40 3.02 5.53 -4.57
N TRP A 41 3.23 5.01 -3.37
CA TRP A 41 4.31 5.40 -2.47
C TRP A 41 5.68 5.24 -3.13
N VAL A 42 5.98 4.06 -3.70
CA VAL A 42 7.24 3.82 -4.42
C VAL A 42 7.43 4.82 -5.56
N ARG A 43 6.37 5.18 -6.28
CA ARG A 43 6.45 6.18 -7.34
C ARG A 43 6.76 7.58 -6.82
N MET A 44 6.13 8.00 -5.73
CA MET A 44 6.41 9.28 -5.08
C MET A 44 7.85 9.33 -4.57
N LEU A 45 8.36 8.22 -4.01
CA LEU A 45 9.76 8.08 -3.62
C LEU A 45 10.71 8.23 -4.81
N CYS A 46 10.43 7.58 -5.93
CA CYS A 46 11.25 7.74 -7.14
C CYS A 46 11.22 9.21 -7.61
N ALA A 47 10.05 9.85 -7.63
CA ALA A 47 9.91 11.23 -8.10
C ALA A 47 10.75 12.20 -7.25
N GLY A 48 10.62 12.11 -5.92
CA GLY A 48 11.44 12.89 -4.98
C GLY A 48 12.94 12.58 -5.12
N ALA A 49 13.33 11.31 -5.15
CA ALA A 49 14.75 10.91 -5.26
C ALA A 49 15.42 11.35 -6.57
N CYS A 50 14.65 11.53 -7.64
CA CYS A 50 15.12 12.05 -8.91
C CYS A 50 15.09 13.60 -8.98
N GLY A 51 14.83 14.29 -7.88
CA GLY A 51 14.77 15.76 -7.83
C GLY A 51 13.54 16.36 -8.50
N HIS A 52 12.49 15.56 -8.72
CA HIS A 52 11.21 15.98 -9.29
C HIS A 52 10.08 15.69 -8.30
N PRO A 53 10.09 16.29 -7.09
CA PRO A 53 9.02 16.10 -6.12
C PRO A 53 7.71 16.59 -6.72
N VAL A 54 6.75 15.68 -6.83
CA VAL A 54 5.45 15.92 -7.48
C VAL A 54 4.35 15.42 -6.57
N ALA A 55 3.23 16.14 -6.49
CA ALA A 55 2.03 15.66 -5.80
C ALA A 55 1.29 14.63 -6.68
N GLY A 56 0.53 13.75 -6.04
CA GLY A 56 -0.18 12.65 -6.68
C GLY A 56 -1.66 12.62 -6.33
N TRP A 57 -2.48 12.10 -7.24
CA TRP A 57 -3.88 11.78 -7.01
C TRP A 57 -4.14 10.33 -7.40
N LEU A 58 -4.55 9.52 -6.43
CA LEU A 58 -4.97 8.14 -6.66
C LEU A 58 -6.47 8.03 -6.51
N ILE A 59 -7.16 7.66 -7.59
CA ILE A 59 -8.62 7.62 -7.64
C ILE A 59 -9.06 6.16 -7.64
N GLY A 60 -9.68 5.73 -6.55
CA GLY A 60 -10.28 4.40 -6.40
C GLY A 60 -11.81 4.42 -6.58
N PRO A 61 -12.47 3.25 -6.50
CA PRO A 61 -13.92 3.17 -6.63
C PRO A 61 -14.67 3.88 -5.49
N ASP A 62 -14.10 3.89 -4.28
CA ASP A 62 -14.75 4.36 -3.04
C ASP A 62 -14.20 5.69 -2.52
N ALA A 63 -13.01 6.11 -2.96
CA ALA A 63 -12.40 7.36 -2.54
C ALA A 63 -11.34 7.85 -3.53
N THR A 64 -11.02 9.13 -3.41
CA THR A 64 -9.86 9.77 -4.03
C THR A 64 -8.87 10.11 -2.93
N VAL A 65 -7.60 9.85 -3.19
CA VAL A 65 -6.50 10.04 -2.24
C VAL A 65 -5.49 11.01 -2.82
N HIS A 66 -5.23 12.11 -2.09
CA HIS A 66 -4.18 13.06 -2.41
C HIS A 66 -2.88 12.67 -1.71
N LEU A 67 -1.81 12.63 -2.49
CA LEU A 67 -0.48 12.17 -2.11
C LEU A 67 0.47 13.37 -2.19
N PRO A 68 0.92 13.94 -1.06
CA PRO A 68 1.83 15.07 -1.13
C PRO A 68 3.19 14.64 -1.68
N ALA A 69 3.88 15.59 -2.30
CA ALA A 69 5.24 15.37 -2.78
C ALA A 69 6.16 15.01 -1.61
N ILE A 70 6.97 13.97 -1.78
CA ILE A 70 7.95 13.57 -0.76
C ILE A 70 9.24 14.36 -0.99
N GLU A 71 9.78 14.93 0.09
CA GLU A 71 11.03 15.68 0.07
C GLU A 71 12.19 14.82 -0.50
N PRO A 72 13.04 15.36 -1.39
CA PRO A 72 14.08 14.60 -2.08
C PRO A 72 15.01 13.74 -1.21
N ASP A 73 15.53 14.25 -0.10
CA ASP A 73 16.45 13.53 0.77
C ASP A 73 15.74 12.38 1.51
N ALA A 74 14.55 12.62 2.04
CA ALA A 74 13.70 11.60 2.63
C ALA A 74 13.33 10.52 1.60
N ALA A 75 12.96 10.94 0.39
CA ALA A 75 12.63 10.07 -0.72
C ALA A 75 13.81 9.17 -1.12
N ALA A 76 15.00 9.75 -1.27
CA ALA A 76 16.22 9.02 -1.57
C ALA A 76 16.63 8.04 -0.45
N GLY A 77 16.41 8.41 0.81
CA GLY A 77 16.61 7.52 1.96
C GLY A 77 15.72 6.29 1.90
N ARG A 78 14.41 6.49 1.77
CA ARG A 78 13.43 5.38 1.74
C ARG A 78 13.55 4.54 0.47
N LEU A 79 13.81 5.15 -0.68
CA LEU A 79 14.03 4.42 -1.93
C LEU A 79 15.25 3.49 -1.84
N ARG A 80 16.32 3.90 -1.14
CA ARG A 80 17.48 3.03 -0.88
C ARG A 80 17.09 1.80 -0.05
N ASP A 81 16.26 1.95 0.98
CA ASP A 81 15.77 0.82 1.77
C ASP A 81 14.94 -0.15 0.90
N VAL A 82 14.05 0.39 0.06
CA VAL A 82 13.26 -0.41 -0.90
C VAL A 82 14.16 -1.15 -1.89
N LEU A 83 15.16 -0.49 -2.48
CA LEU A 83 16.09 -1.09 -3.43
C LEU A 83 16.99 -2.14 -2.78
N ALA A 84 17.42 -1.92 -1.53
CA ALA A 84 18.18 -2.90 -0.76
C ALA A 84 17.35 -4.15 -0.50
N ALA A 85 16.09 -3.99 -0.11
CA ALA A 85 15.17 -5.12 0.05
C ALA A 85 14.92 -5.84 -1.29
N TRP A 86 14.62 -5.11 -2.36
CA TRP A 86 14.46 -5.70 -3.70
C TRP A 86 15.69 -6.54 -4.10
N ARG A 87 16.91 -6.02 -3.90
CA ARG A 87 18.15 -6.76 -4.17
C ARG A 87 18.27 -8.03 -3.33
N ALA A 88 17.91 -7.98 -2.05
CA ALA A 88 17.87 -9.16 -1.19
C ALA A 88 16.84 -10.19 -1.69
N GLY A 89 15.68 -9.72 -2.16
CA GLY A 89 14.63 -10.56 -2.75
C GLY A 89 15.00 -11.24 -4.07
N MET A 90 16.00 -10.70 -4.78
CA MET A 90 16.57 -11.36 -5.97
C MET A 90 17.50 -12.53 -5.62
N GLN A 91 17.90 -12.67 -4.35
CA GLN A 91 18.79 -13.74 -3.90
C GLN A 91 18.05 -14.86 -3.17
N ALA A 92 16.99 -14.51 -2.44
CA ALA A 92 16.13 -15.45 -1.73
C ALA A 92 14.72 -14.88 -1.57
N PRO A 93 13.69 -15.73 -1.44
CA PRO A 93 12.34 -15.25 -1.12
C PRO A 93 12.35 -14.39 0.15
N LEU A 94 11.75 -13.20 0.08
CA LEU A 94 11.54 -12.38 1.27
C LEU A 94 10.23 -12.77 1.96
N PRO A 95 10.16 -12.71 3.30
CA PRO A 95 8.93 -12.92 4.03
C PRO A 95 8.04 -11.66 3.92
N PHE A 96 7.56 -11.35 2.72
CA PHE A 96 6.75 -10.17 2.44
C PHE A 96 5.27 -10.55 2.37
N ALA A 97 4.54 -10.21 3.43
CA ALA A 97 3.10 -10.29 3.49
C ALA A 97 2.61 -8.91 3.94
N ALA A 98 2.12 -8.09 3.01
CA ALA A 98 1.92 -6.65 3.22
C ALA A 98 0.85 -6.35 4.27
N ARG A 99 -0.29 -7.07 4.24
CA ARG A 99 -1.36 -6.90 5.24
C ARG A 99 -0.88 -7.35 6.62
N THR A 100 -0.15 -8.45 6.65
CA THR A 100 0.45 -9.04 7.85
C THR A 100 1.50 -8.10 8.46
N ALA A 101 2.38 -7.52 7.64
CA ALA A 101 3.38 -6.54 8.07
C ALA A 101 2.75 -5.25 8.58
N LEU A 102 1.69 -4.76 7.94
CA LEU A 102 0.95 -3.59 8.42
C LEU A 102 0.20 -3.88 9.72
N ALA A 103 -0.37 -5.08 9.89
CA ALA A 103 -0.95 -5.49 11.16
C ALA A 103 0.11 -5.56 12.27
N TRP A 104 1.29 -6.11 11.97
CA TRP A 104 2.44 -6.15 12.88
C TRP A 104 2.90 -4.75 13.32
N VAL A 105 3.08 -3.83 12.37
CA VAL A 105 3.50 -2.44 12.62
C VAL A 105 2.50 -1.69 13.49
N LYS A 106 1.20 -1.98 13.34
CA LYS A 106 0.11 -1.40 14.13
C LYS A 106 -0.07 -2.07 15.50
N GLU A 107 0.85 -2.97 15.88
CA GLU A 107 0.77 -3.78 17.10
C GLU A 107 -0.54 -4.60 17.18
N GLY A 108 -1.09 -4.95 16.01
CA GLY A 108 -2.26 -5.79 15.86
C GLY A 108 -1.93 -7.28 15.75
N ASP A 109 -2.95 -8.07 15.46
CA ASP A 109 -2.83 -9.52 15.33
C ASP A 109 -2.32 -9.91 13.92
N ALA A 110 -0.99 -9.95 13.79
CA ALA A 110 -0.32 -10.31 12.54
C ALA A 110 -0.58 -11.77 12.12
N ALA A 111 -0.58 -12.71 13.06
CA ALA A 111 -0.86 -14.12 12.77
C ALA A 111 -2.25 -14.29 12.17
N ARG A 112 -3.27 -13.64 12.75
CA ARG A 112 -4.63 -13.63 12.20
C ARG A 112 -4.71 -12.92 10.84
N ALA A 113 -3.92 -11.88 10.60
CA ALA A 113 -3.86 -11.24 9.28
C ALA A 113 -3.28 -12.16 8.21
N TYR A 114 -2.33 -13.02 8.58
CA TYR A 114 -1.69 -13.98 7.69
C TYR A 114 -2.57 -15.21 7.42
N GLU A 115 -3.01 -15.88 8.48
CA GLU A 115 -3.65 -17.21 8.46
C GLU A 115 -5.19 -17.14 8.47
N GLY A 116 -5.73 -15.94 8.72
CA GLY A 116 -7.15 -15.71 8.93
C GLY A 116 -7.61 -16.04 10.35
N GLY A 117 -8.92 -15.88 10.57
CA GLY A 117 -9.60 -16.23 11.80
C GLY A 117 -11.09 -16.44 11.54
N PHE A 118 -11.88 -16.63 12.60
CA PHE A 118 -13.33 -16.76 12.46
C PHE A 118 -13.89 -15.51 11.76
N ASN A 119 -14.62 -15.70 10.65
CA ASN A 119 -15.13 -14.66 9.75
C ASN A 119 -14.08 -13.73 9.10
N SER A 120 -12.83 -14.15 8.91
CA SER A 120 -11.88 -13.43 8.04
C SER A 120 -11.94 -13.99 6.62
N PRO A 121 -12.57 -13.28 5.65
CA PRO A 121 -12.72 -13.81 4.29
C PRO A 121 -11.42 -13.83 3.48
N PHE A 122 -10.35 -13.18 3.97
CA PHE A 122 -9.10 -13.06 3.22
C PHE A 122 -7.89 -13.39 4.09
N LYS A 123 -7.28 -14.55 3.84
CA LYS A 123 -5.99 -14.91 4.42
C LYS A 123 -4.90 -14.46 3.45
N GLU A 124 -3.79 -13.97 3.95
CA GLU A 124 -2.67 -13.60 3.07
C GLU A 124 -1.89 -14.83 2.63
N VAL A 125 -1.88 -15.89 3.44
CA VAL A 125 -1.32 -17.20 3.09
C VAL A 125 -2.05 -17.89 1.92
N ASP A 126 -3.29 -17.50 1.59
CA ASP A 126 -4.01 -18.07 0.43
C ASP A 126 -3.33 -17.75 -0.92
N GLU A 127 -2.42 -16.77 -0.95
CA GLU A 127 -1.58 -16.49 -2.11
C GLU A 127 -0.60 -17.67 -2.35
N PRO A 128 -0.66 -18.38 -3.49
CA PRO A 128 0.08 -19.63 -3.70
C PRO A 128 1.60 -19.49 -3.54
N CYS A 129 2.16 -18.33 -3.89
CA CYS A 129 3.60 -18.11 -3.71
C CYS A 129 4.00 -17.98 -2.24
N LEU A 130 3.12 -17.44 -1.39
CA LEU A 130 3.32 -17.35 0.06
C LEU A 130 3.13 -18.73 0.70
N ALA A 131 2.00 -19.41 0.47
CA ALA A 131 1.75 -20.76 1.01
C ALA A 131 2.90 -21.75 0.74
N ARG A 132 3.54 -21.64 -0.42
CA ARG A 132 4.63 -22.55 -0.82
C ARG A 132 5.93 -22.36 -0.04
N ILE A 133 6.23 -21.14 0.41
CA ILE A 133 7.51 -20.79 1.07
C ILE A 133 7.32 -20.56 2.56
N TYR A 134 6.19 -19.99 2.95
CA TYR A 134 5.81 -19.58 4.29
C TYR A 134 4.40 -20.13 4.59
N PRO A 135 4.25 -21.43 4.91
CA PRO A 135 2.93 -22.07 5.02
C PRO A 135 2.10 -21.57 6.21
N ASP A 136 2.73 -20.94 7.20
CA ASP A 136 2.11 -20.41 8.41
C ASP A 136 2.91 -19.19 8.91
N PHE A 137 2.34 -18.48 9.89
CA PHE A 137 2.94 -17.26 10.43
C PHE A 137 4.23 -17.54 11.21
N ASP A 138 4.33 -18.70 11.85
CA ASP A 138 5.52 -19.12 12.57
C ASP A 138 6.71 -19.26 11.62
N VAL A 139 6.53 -19.93 10.47
CA VAL A 139 7.57 -20.03 9.42
C VAL A 139 7.86 -18.67 8.78
N LEU A 140 6.86 -17.82 8.58
CA LEU A 140 7.05 -16.46 8.05
C LEU A 140 7.96 -15.63 8.97
N SER A 141 7.82 -15.78 10.29
CA SER A 141 8.47 -14.93 11.29
C SER A 141 9.72 -15.54 11.95
N ALA A 142 9.98 -16.84 11.72
CA ALA A 142 10.98 -17.64 12.43
C ALA A 142 12.40 -17.05 12.48
N ASP A 143 12.86 -16.41 11.39
CA ASP A 143 14.24 -15.93 11.26
C ASP A 143 14.40 -14.42 11.55
N GLY A 144 13.33 -13.75 11.98
CA GLY A 144 13.32 -12.32 12.28
C GLY A 144 13.37 -11.38 11.07
N ARG A 145 13.55 -11.90 9.83
CA ARG A 145 13.54 -11.06 8.62
C ARG A 145 12.19 -10.42 8.39
N PHE A 146 11.09 -11.11 8.71
CA PHE A 146 9.75 -10.52 8.64
C PHE A 146 9.67 -9.24 9.47
N ALA A 147 10.02 -9.30 10.75
CA ALA A 147 10.01 -8.14 11.65
C ALA A 147 10.94 -7.02 11.16
N HIS A 148 12.13 -7.38 10.67
CA HIS A 148 13.07 -6.43 10.08
C HIS A 148 12.46 -5.66 8.91
N TYR A 149 11.86 -6.34 7.94
CA TYR A 149 11.27 -5.69 6.77
C TYR A 149 9.95 -4.99 7.06
N ALA A 150 9.14 -5.52 7.98
CA ALA A 150 7.93 -4.84 8.49
C ALA A 150 8.31 -3.46 9.05
N SER A 151 9.31 -3.40 9.92
CA SER A 151 9.81 -2.14 10.48
C SER A 151 10.44 -1.23 9.43
N ARG A 152 11.29 -1.76 8.54
CA ARG A 152 12.05 -0.91 7.60
C ARG A 152 11.23 -0.38 6.43
N LEU A 153 10.21 -1.10 5.98
CA LEU A 153 9.46 -0.77 4.77
C LEU A 153 7.98 -0.44 5.02
N PHE A 154 7.32 -1.19 5.91
CA PHE A 154 5.88 -1.02 6.13
C PHE A 154 5.56 0.00 7.21
N ALA A 155 6.41 0.16 8.23
CA ALA A 155 6.27 1.26 9.19
C ALA A 155 6.30 2.65 8.54
N PRO A 156 7.27 3.00 7.68
CA PRO A 156 7.25 4.31 7.03
C PRO A 156 6.14 4.47 6.01
N LEU A 157 5.69 3.39 5.36
CA LEU A 157 4.52 3.42 4.50
C LEU A 157 3.25 3.73 5.30
N ASP A 158 3.05 3.09 6.45
CA ASP A 158 1.89 3.34 7.31
C ASP A 158 1.93 4.76 7.91
N GLU A 159 3.09 5.19 8.38
CA GLU A 159 3.32 6.55 8.89
C GLU A 159 2.95 7.59 7.82
N TRP A 160 3.52 7.48 6.62
CA TRP A 160 3.22 8.38 5.51
C TRP A 160 1.73 8.34 5.13
N ALA A 161 1.13 7.14 5.04
CA ALA A 161 -0.28 6.98 4.68
C ALA A 161 -1.24 7.58 5.71
N ARG A 162 -0.82 7.74 6.98
CA ARG A 162 -1.66 8.29 8.06
C ARG A 162 -1.43 9.77 8.31
N SER A 163 -0.21 10.25 8.14
CA SER A 163 0.18 11.62 8.50
C SER A 163 0.14 12.59 7.34
N GLU A 164 0.46 12.14 6.14
CA GLU A 164 0.68 13.01 4.98
C GLU A 164 -0.43 12.90 3.93
N VAL A 165 -1.10 11.75 3.86
CA VAL A 165 -2.07 11.45 2.80
C VAL A 165 -3.47 11.95 3.17
N GLU A 166 -4.12 12.66 2.25
CA GLU A 166 -5.47 13.20 2.45
C GLU A 166 -6.52 12.35 1.72
N LEU A 167 -7.57 11.95 2.42
CA LEU A 167 -8.64 11.11 1.91
C LEU A 167 -9.89 11.92 1.61
N THR A 168 -10.41 11.80 0.38
CA THR A 168 -11.74 12.28 0.00
C THR A 168 -12.62 11.09 -0.35
N ALA A 169 -13.51 10.71 0.56
CA ALA A 169 -14.47 9.64 0.32
C ALA A 169 -15.48 10.04 -0.77
N HIS A 170 -15.82 9.10 -1.65
CA HIS A 170 -16.89 9.31 -2.62
C HIS A 170 -18.24 9.08 -1.94
N THR A 171 -19.20 9.99 -2.15
CA THR A 171 -20.56 9.82 -1.62
C THR A 171 -21.28 8.67 -2.33
N GLY A 172 -21.22 7.47 -1.75
CA GLY A 172 -22.19 6.37 -1.94
C GLY A 172 -22.05 5.49 -3.18
N GLY A 173 -21.82 4.19 -2.95
CA GLY A 173 -21.90 3.15 -3.98
C GLY A 173 -22.35 1.80 -3.40
N ARG A 174 -23.64 1.71 -3.07
CA ARG A 174 -24.48 0.58 -2.57
C ARG A 174 -24.75 0.54 -1.06
N ASP A 175 -25.72 1.35 -0.64
CA ASP A 175 -26.82 0.91 0.21
C ASP A 175 -28.09 0.84 -0.66
N THR A 176 -28.36 -0.31 -1.26
CA THR A 176 -29.71 -0.69 -1.72
C THR A 176 -29.79 -2.21 -1.81
N VAL A 177 -30.27 -2.83 -0.74
CA VAL A 177 -31.21 -3.95 -0.89
C VAL A 177 -32.47 -3.50 -0.16
N ALA A 178 -33.27 -2.68 -0.85
CA ALA A 178 -34.67 -2.60 -0.54
C ALA A 178 -35.28 -3.88 -1.13
N GLU A 179 -35.60 -4.81 -0.25
CA GLU A 179 -36.34 -6.03 -0.55
C GLU A 179 -37.74 -5.60 -0.99
N ASP A 180 -37.95 -5.57 -2.32
CA ASP A 180 -39.25 -5.41 -2.95
C ASP A 180 -40.00 -6.74 -2.74
N ALA A 181 -40.58 -6.91 -1.55
CA ALA A 181 -41.54 -7.97 -1.27
C ALA A 181 -42.87 -7.61 -1.96
N ARG A 182 -42.97 -8.03 -3.21
CA ARG A 182 -44.26 -8.43 -3.79
C ARG A 182 -44.69 -9.72 -3.09
N ASP A 183 -45.95 -9.74 -2.66
CA ASP A 183 -46.91 -10.86 -2.72
C ASP A 183 -48.18 -10.32 -2.02
N GLU A 184 -49.25 -10.11 -2.79
CA GLU A 184 -50.40 -11.03 -2.92
C GLU A 184 -51.25 -11.16 -1.65
#